data_AF-A0A948D6J9-F1
#
_entry.id   AF-A0A948D6J9-F1
#
_cell.length_a   1.000
_cell.length_b   1.000
_cell.length_c   1.000
_cell.angle_alpha   90.00
_cell.angle_beta   90.00
_cell.angle_gamma   90.00
#
_symmetry.space_group_name_H-M   'P 1'
#
loop_
_entity.id
_entity.type
_entity.pdbx_description
1 polymer ?
#
loop_
_entity_poly.entity_id
_entity_poly.type
_entity_poly.pdbx_seq_one_letter_code
_entity_poly.pdbx_strand_id
1 'polypeptide(L)'
;MQSGFRIIYCVKQTLLASSIAYFYFLAFVINFNTKAYGLDQPTVFAVMGVAFFIALAIEAGLVWWSKRKRLLWWGIIFLSYAILGLFVAPVFYGDIALLAAMFFPLAAVFIGGFVYAYSILFYRAFRVSKKLTLEQINQLLEKLPGWNYLARGLEKTYAFDNREEAMKFVHACGIVAEKFKHPTAVDLHENSVKLRLTTLDENSVTEKDVQMAHEFDKI
;
A
#
# COMPACT_ATOMS: atom_id res chain seq x y z
N MET A 1 18.72 4.20 -18.99
CA MET A 1 18.94 3.05 -18.07
C MET A 1 19.62 1.95 -18.86
N GLN A 2 20.83 1.57 -18.47
CA GLN A 2 21.79 0.78 -19.25
C GLN A 2 21.34 -0.68 -19.47
N SER A 3 21.47 -1.18 -20.70
CA SER A 3 21.08 -2.52 -21.16
C SER A 3 21.59 -3.69 -20.27
N GLY A 4 22.72 -3.52 -19.59
CA GLY A 4 23.31 -4.53 -18.70
C GLY A 4 22.46 -4.89 -17.48
N PHE A 5 21.74 -3.94 -16.88
CA PHE A 5 20.90 -4.22 -15.70
C PHE A 5 19.67 -5.07 -16.04
N ARG A 6 19.16 -4.95 -17.28
CA ARG A 6 17.98 -5.69 -17.73
C ARG A 6 18.27 -7.18 -17.92
N ILE A 7 19.47 -7.50 -18.42
CA ILE A 7 19.91 -8.89 -18.61
C ILE A 7 20.10 -9.57 -17.26
N ILE A 8 20.80 -8.92 -16.32
CA ILE A 8 21.03 -9.46 -14.96
C ILE A 8 19.70 -9.70 -14.25
N TYR A 9 18.74 -8.78 -14.40
CA TYR A 9 17.42 -8.93 -13.81
C TYR A 9 16.65 -10.13 -14.39
N CYS A 10 16.70 -10.32 -15.71
CA CYS A 10 16.05 -11.45 -16.39
C CYS A 10 16.65 -12.79 -15.95
N VAL A 11 17.99 -12.90 -15.92
CA VAL A 11 18.70 -14.10 -15.47
C VAL A 11 18.34 -14.44 -14.02
N LYS A 12 18.34 -13.45 -13.13
CA LYS A 12 17.92 -13.61 -11.72
C LYS A 12 16.50 -14.13 -11.61
N GLN A 13 15.57 -13.56 -12.37
CA GLN A 13 14.16 -13.92 -12.30
C GLN A 13 13.89 -15.33 -12.81
N THR A 14 14.58 -15.75 -13.87
CA THR A 14 14.50 -17.12 -14.38
C THR A 14 15.03 -18.15 -13.38
N LEU A 15 16.18 -17.87 -12.76
CA LEU A 15 16.77 -18.75 -11.73
C LEU A 15 15.86 -18.88 -10.49
N LEU A 16 15.31 -17.76 -10.02
CA LEU A 16 14.42 -17.76 -8.86
C LEU A 16 13.13 -18.54 -9.15
N ALA A 17 12.52 -18.31 -10.31
CA ALA A 17 11.28 -18.96 -10.70
C ALA A 17 11.44 -20.47 -10.88
N SER A 18 12.53 -20.92 -11.53
CA SER A 18 12.79 -22.35 -11.72
C SER A 18 13.07 -23.08 -10.40
N SER A 19 13.86 -22.48 -9.50
CA SER A 19 14.13 -23.05 -8.17
C SER A 19 12.87 -23.13 -7.31
N ILE A 20 12.04 -22.07 -7.29
CA ILE A 20 10.79 -22.07 -6.52
C ILE A 20 9.82 -23.13 -7.05
N ALA A 21 9.64 -23.21 -8.37
CA ALA A 21 8.79 -24.22 -8.99
C ALA A 21 9.24 -25.64 -8.66
N TYR A 22 10.56 -25.90 -8.66
CA TYR A 22 11.14 -27.17 -8.24
C TYR A 22 10.78 -27.53 -6.78
N PHE A 23 10.96 -26.60 -5.83
CA PHE A 23 10.66 -26.89 -4.42
C PHE A 23 9.17 -27.13 -4.15
N TYR A 24 8.28 -26.37 -4.80
CA TYR A 24 6.84 -26.59 -4.69
C TYR A 24 6.42 -27.93 -5.29
N PHE A 25 6.98 -28.31 -6.44
CA PHE A 25 6.72 -29.59 -7.06
C PHE A 25 7.22 -30.74 -6.18
N LEU A 26 8.44 -30.63 -5.62
CA LEU A 26 8.98 -31.63 -4.72
C LEU A 26 8.14 -31.78 -3.44
N ALA A 27 7.69 -30.67 -2.85
CA ALA A 27 6.80 -30.67 -1.69
C ALA A 27 5.45 -31.33 -2.00
N PHE A 28 4.87 -31.04 -3.17
CA PHE A 28 3.65 -31.70 -3.66
C PHE A 28 3.86 -33.22 -3.78
N VAL A 29 4.96 -33.64 -4.40
CA VAL A 29 5.28 -35.06 -4.58
C VAL A 29 5.38 -35.78 -3.24
N ILE A 30 6.08 -35.19 -2.27
CA ILE A 30 6.23 -35.74 -0.91
C ILE A 30 4.87 -35.84 -0.20
N ASN A 31 4.05 -34.79 -0.28
CA ASN A 31 2.78 -34.72 0.44
C ASN A 31 1.72 -35.70 -0.11
N PHE A 32 1.74 -35.96 -1.41
CA PHE A 32 0.82 -36.89 -2.08
C PHE A 32 1.43 -38.28 -2.30
N ASN A 33 2.61 -38.56 -1.76
CA ASN A 33 3.34 -39.82 -1.88
C ASN A 33 3.44 -40.33 -3.33
N THR A 34 3.67 -39.41 -4.28
CA THR A 34 3.79 -39.72 -5.71
C THR A 34 5.26 -39.94 -6.08
N LYS A 35 5.54 -40.52 -7.25
CA LYS A 35 6.94 -40.76 -7.69
C LYS A 35 7.64 -39.44 -8.02
N ALA A 36 8.81 -39.23 -7.44
CA ALA A 36 9.61 -38.00 -7.60
C ALA A 36 10.51 -37.94 -8.84
N TYR A 37 10.58 -39.02 -9.63
CA TYR A 37 11.38 -39.08 -10.87
C TYR A 37 12.84 -38.60 -10.70
N GLY A 38 13.45 -38.83 -9.53
CA GLY A 38 14.83 -38.44 -9.23
C GLY A 38 15.00 -36.96 -8.84
N LEU A 39 13.92 -36.19 -8.72
CA LEU A 39 13.96 -34.81 -8.22
C LEU A 39 14.20 -34.74 -6.71
N ASP A 40 13.96 -35.82 -5.99
CA ASP A 40 14.26 -36.01 -4.56
C ASP A 40 15.74 -36.36 -4.29
N GLN A 41 16.56 -36.50 -5.34
CA GLN A 41 17.98 -36.77 -5.16
C GLN A 41 18.67 -35.60 -4.43
N PRO A 42 19.55 -35.90 -3.44
CA PRO A 42 20.26 -34.87 -2.69
C PRO A 42 21.07 -33.91 -3.56
N THR A 43 21.60 -34.41 -4.69
CA THR A 43 22.37 -33.63 -5.66
C THR A 43 21.51 -32.60 -6.40
N VAL A 44 20.33 -32.99 -6.87
CA VAL A 44 19.37 -32.11 -7.56
C VAL A 44 18.85 -31.04 -6.60
N PHE A 45 18.54 -31.45 -5.37
CA PHE A 45 18.13 -30.54 -4.31
C PHE A 45 19.20 -29.50 -3.98
N ALA A 46 20.46 -29.93 -3.85
CA ALA A 46 21.59 -29.03 -3.62
C ALA A 46 21.81 -28.05 -4.77
N VAL A 47 21.75 -28.50 -6.02
CA VAL A 47 21.91 -27.64 -7.20
C VAL A 47 20.81 -26.57 -7.27
N MET A 48 19.54 -26.95 -7.06
CA MET A 48 18.42 -26.01 -7.09
C MET A 48 18.45 -25.04 -5.90
N GLY A 49 18.92 -25.50 -4.74
CA GLY A 49 19.17 -24.65 -3.58
C GLY A 49 20.27 -23.62 -3.82
N VAL A 50 21.40 -24.02 -4.39
CA VAL A 50 22.48 -23.08 -4.76
C VAL A 50 22.01 -22.05 -5.78
N ALA A 51 21.27 -22.47 -6.81
CA ALA A 51 20.69 -21.57 -7.80
C ALA A 51 19.74 -20.53 -7.16
N PHE A 52 18.93 -20.95 -6.18
CA PHE A 52 18.05 -20.07 -5.41
C PHE A 52 18.83 -19.03 -4.60
N PHE A 53 19.87 -19.45 -3.88
CA PHE A 53 20.70 -18.53 -3.09
C PHE A 53 21.49 -17.55 -3.95
N ILE A 54 21.97 -17.97 -5.13
CA ILE A 54 22.61 -17.06 -6.09
C ILE A 54 21.62 -15.98 -6.56
N ALA A 55 20.38 -16.36 -6.89
CA ALA A 55 19.34 -15.42 -7.29
C ALA A 55 19.03 -14.39 -6.16
N LEU A 56 18.95 -14.86 -4.91
CA LEU A 56 18.79 -13.99 -3.74
C LEU A 56 19.98 -13.06 -3.51
N ALA A 57 21.22 -13.55 -3.68
CA ALA A 57 22.42 -12.73 -3.54
C ALA A 57 22.49 -11.61 -4.60
N ILE A 58 22.08 -11.91 -5.85
CA ILE A 58 21.97 -10.92 -6.92
C ILE A 58 20.90 -9.87 -6.58
N GLU A 59 19.74 -10.28 -6.07
CA GLU A 59 18.69 -9.37 -5.63
C GLU A 59 19.13 -8.48 -4.46
N ALA A 60 19.76 -9.07 -3.44
CA ALA A 60 20.34 -8.34 -2.33
C ALA A 60 21.40 -7.34 -2.80
N GLY A 61 22.27 -7.72 -3.75
CA GLY A 61 23.27 -6.83 -4.35
C GLY A 61 22.67 -5.68 -5.16
N LEU A 62 21.63 -5.94 -5.96
CA LEU A 62 20.91 -4.92 -6.74
C LEU A 62 20.16 -3.94 -5.84
N VAL A 63 19.45 -4.45 -4.83
CA VAL A 63 18.76 -3.64 -3.81
C VAL A 63 19.77 -2.86 -2.97
N TRP A 64 20.89 -3.50 -2.58
CA TRP A 64 21.98 -2.86 -1.86
C TRP A 64 22.60 -1.75 -2.68
N TRP A 65 22.85 -1.92 -3.98
CA TRP A 65 23.38 -0.87 -4.84
C TRP A 65 22.43 0.33 -4.96
N SER A 66 21.13 0.06 -5.08
CA SER A 66 20.08 1.09 -5.08
C SER A 66 20.01 1.83 -3.72
N LYS A 67 20.12 1.08 -2.61
CA LYS A 67 20.13 1.63 -1.24
C LYS A 67 21.47 2.20 -0.80
N ARG A 68 22.62 1.86 -1.40
CA ARG A 68 23.98 2.27 -1.01
C ARG A 68 24.16 3.78 -1.11
N LYS A 69 23.54 4.40 -2.11
CA LYS A 69 23.46 5.87 -2.19
C LYS A 69 22.71 6.46 -0.99
N ARG A 70 21.67 5.80 -0.49
CA ARG A 70 20.89 6.22 0.69
C ARG A 70 21.63 5.88 2.01
N LEU A 71 22.34 4.75 2.07
CA LEU A 71 23.08 4.26 3.25
C LEU A 71 24.34 5.10 3.53
N LEU A 72 24.99 5.65 2.50
CA LEU A 72 26.05 6.65 2.65
C LEU A 72 25.56 7.89 3.40
N TRP A 73 24.37 8.41 3.06
CA TRP A 73 23.75 9.54 3.77
C TRP A 73 23.41 9.20 5.23
N TRP A 74 22.86 8.01 5.47
CA TRP A 74 22.62 7.52 6.83
C TRP A 74 23.92 7.34 7.63
N GLY A 75 24.99 6.86 6.99
CA GLY A 75 26.31 6.71 7.61
C GLY A 75 26.91 8.06 8.06
N ILE A 76 26.75 9.11 7.25
CA ILE A 76 27.17 10.48 7.61
C ILE A 76 26.37 11.00 8.82
N ILE A 77 25.05 10.75 8.86
CA ILE A 77 24.17 11.15 9.97
C ILE A 77 24.51 10.38 11.26
N PHE A 78 24.80 9.08 11.16
CA PHE A 78 25.20 8.28 12.31
C PHE A 78 26.58 8.69 12.85
N LEU A 79 27.52 8.98 11.95
CA LEU A 79 28.85 9.45 12.34
C LEU A 79 28.77 10.81 13.05
N SER A 80 27.92 11.73 12.59
CA SER A 80 27.72 13.02 13.26
C SER A 80 27.06 12.87 14.64
N TYR A 81 26.08 11.97 14.77
CA TYR A 81 25.44 11.66 16.06
C TYR A 81 26.40 10.95 17.02
N ALA A 82 27.28 10.07 16.53
CA ALA A 82 28.29 9.39 17.35
C ALA A 82 29.35 10.38 17.85
N ILE A 83 29.79 11.33 17.02
CA ILE A 83 30.73 12.38 17.43
C ILE A 83 30.09 13.27 18.50
N LEU A 84 28.84 13.70 18.31
CA LEU A 84 28.09 14.48 19.31
C LEU A 84 27.87 13.70 20.62
N GLY A 85 27.41 12.46 20.54
CA GLY A 85 27.12 11.64 21.71
C GLY A 85 28.35 11.23 22.51
N LEU A 86 29.49 11.01 21.85
CA LEU A 86 30.69 10.47 22.49
C LEU A 86 31.64 11.57 23.00
N PHE A 87 31.65 12.76 22.37
CA PHE A 87 32.51 13.87 22.78
C PHE A 87 31.77 15.02 23.46
N VAL A 88 30.49 15.25 23.14
CA VAL A 88 29.73 16.39 23.70
C VAL A 88 28.88 15.95 24.88
N ALA A 89 28.17 14.82 24.79
CA ALA A 89 27.27 14.40 25.88
C ALA A 89 27.97 14.14 27.23
N PRO A 90 29.18 13.54 27.31
CA PRO A 90 29.86 13.33 28.60
C PRO A 90 30.26 14.64 29.28
N VAL A 91 30.55 15.68 28.49
CA VAL A 91 30.92 17.02 28.98
C VAL A 91 29.75 17.69 29.72
N PHE A 92 28.51 17.44 29.28
CA PHE A 92 27.32 18.07 29.86
C PHE A 92 26.58 17.20 30.88
N TYR A 93 26.63 15.88 30.75
CA TYR A 93 25.75 14.95 31.48
C TYR A 93 26.49 13.85 32.26
N GLY A 94 27.83 13.80 32.20
CA GLY A 94 28.65 12.79 32.88
C GLY A 94 28.57 11.37 32.27
N ASP A 95 29.32 10.42 32.83
CA ASP A 95 29.56 9.09 32.23
C ASP A 95 28.29 8.23 32.06
N ILE A 96 27.25 8.50 32.84
CA ILE A 96 25.96 7.78 32.80
C ILE A 96 25.20 8.06 31.49
N ALA A 97 25.46 9.20 30.84
CA ALA A 97 24.82 9.58 29.58
C ALA A 97 25.18 8.66 28.41
N LEU A 98 26.38 8.06 28.42
CA LEU A 98 26.82 7.09 27.40
C LEU A 98 26.00 5.80 27.46
N LEU A 99 25.70 5.32 28.67
CA LEU A 99 24.84 4.16 28.88
C LEU A 99 23.42 4.42 28.38
N ALA A 100 22.82 5.58 28.70
CA ALA A 100 21.51 5.95 28.18
C ALA A 100 21.50 6.09 26.64
N ALA A 101 22.54 6.70 26.05
CA ALA A 101 22.66 6.91 24.61
C ALA A 101 22.84 5.60 23.81
N MET A 102 23.35 4.52 24.41
CA MET A 102 23.48 3.21 23.75
C MET A 102 22.14 2.47 23.62
N PHE A 103 21.23 2.61 24.60
CA PHE A 103 19.96 1.88 24.61
C PHE A 103 18.81 2.65 23.93
N PHE A 104 18.87 3.98 23.91
CA PHE A 104 17.82 4.81 23.31
C PHE A 104 17.58 4.59 21.81
N PRO A 105 18.60 4.46 20.94
CA PRO A 105 18.39 4.27 19.50
C PRO A 105 17.74 2.92 19.19
N LEU A 106 18.14 1.86 19.91
CA LEU A 106 17.59 0.52 19.72
C LEU A 106 16.13 0.46 20.19
N ALA A 107 15.83 1.08 21.34
CA ALA A 107 14.46 1.20 21.84
C ALA A 107 13.60 2.06 20.91
N ALA A 108 14.11 3.17 20.38
CA ALA A 108 13.39 4.03 19.44
C ALA A 108 13.11 3.33 18.10
N VAL A 109 14.04 2.51 17.60
CA VAL A 109 13.83 1.71 16.37
C VAL A 109 12.86 0.57 16.60
N PHE A 110 12.95 -0.14 17.73
CA PHE A 110 12.02 -1.23 18.06
C PHE A 110 10.62 -0.70 18.36
N ILE A 111 10.48 0.28 19.24
CA ILE A 111 9.19 0.87 19.63
C ILE A 111 8.61 1.65 18.45
N GLY A 112 9.40 2.47 17.77
CA GLY A 112 8.95 3.25 16.61
C GLY A 112 8.55 2.37 15.41
N GLY A 113 9.34 1.33 15.12
CA GLY A 113 9.03 0.37 14.07
C GLY A 113 7.76 -0.44 14.37
N PHE A 114 7.58 -0.87 15.63
CA PHE A 114 6.40 -1.60 16.07
C PHE A 114 5.15 -0.71 16.08
N VAL A 115 5.25 0.51 16.60
CA VAL A 115 4.15 1.50 16.58
C VAL A 115 3.78 1.86 15.14
N TYR A 116 4.74 2.04 14.24
CA TYR A 116 4.47 2.32 12.82
C TYR A 116 3.80 1.13 12.11
N ALA A 117 4.28 -0.10 12.32
CA ALA A 117 3.67 -1.29 11.74
C ALA A 117 2.25 -1.53 12.27
N TYR A 118 2.04 -1.43 13.59
CA TYR A 118 0.74 -1.61 14.21
C TYR A 118 -0.24 -0.50 13.87
N SER A 119 0.22 0.76 13.81
CA SER A 119 -0.65 1.88 13.39
C SER A 119 -1.11 1.71 11.95
N ILE A 120 -0.29 1.20 11.02
CA ILE A 120 -0.73 0.89 9.65
C ILE A 120 -1.74 -0.25 9.63
N LEU A 121 -1.46 -1.34 10.35
CA LEU A 121 -2.36 -2.49 10.40
C LEU A 121 -3.70 -2.12 11.05
N PHE A 122 -3.65 -1.37 12.15
CA PHE A 122 -4.82 -0.85 12.85
C PHE A 122 -5.61 0.12 11.97
N TYR A 123 -4.94 1.07 11.31
CA TYR A 123 -5.59 2.03 10.41
C TYR A 123 -6.25 1.34 9.22
N ARG A 124 -5.62 0.29 8.65
CA ARG A 124 -6.21 -0.54 7.59
C ARG A 124 -7.41 -1.34 8.09
N ALA A 125 -7.32 -1.96 9.26
CA ALA A 125 -8.41 -2.71 9.86
C ALA A 125 -9.63 -1.83 10.18
N PHE A 126 -9.41 -0.59 10.61
CA PHE A 126 -10.49 0.38 10.87
C PHE A 126 -10.98 1.13 9.61
N ARG A 127 -10.24 1.11 8.50
CA ARG A 127 -10.66 1.73 7.24
C ARG A 127 -11.50 0.83 6.35
N VAL A 128 -11.55 -0.48 6.58
CA VAL A 128 -12.40 -1.38 5.80
C VAL A 128 -13.84 -0.91 5.96
N SER A 129 -14.35 -0.29 4.91
CA SER A 129 -15.76 0.02 4.79
C SER A 129 -16.48 -1.27 4.41
N LYS A 130 -17.67 -1.47 4.93
CA LYS A 130 -18.44 -2.65 4.54
C LYS A 130 -18.85 -2.48 3.08
N LYS A 131 -18.28 -3.31 2.19
CA LYS A 131 -18.71 -3.41 0.80
C LYS A 131 -20.17 -3.83 0.75
N LEU A 132 -20.98 -3.10 -0.02
CA LEU A 132 -22.38 -3.45 -0.22
C LEU A 132 -22.51 -4.52 -1.32
N THR A 133 -23.41 -5.48 -1.12
CA THR A 133 -23.77 -6.44 -2.17
C THR A 133 -24.68 -5.76 -3.20
N LEU A 134 -24.80 -6.35 -4.39
CA LEU A 134 -25.69 -5.84 -5.44
C LEU A 134 -27.15 -5.75 -4.97
N GLU A 135 -27.62 -6.73 -4.18
CA GLU A 135 -28.96 -6.71 -3.59
C GLU A 135 -29.15 -5.52 -2.64
N GLN A 136 -28.17 -5.25 -1.78
CA GLN A 136 -28.20 -4.11 -0.87
C GLN A 136 -28.18 -2.78 -1.63
N ILE A 137 -27.37 -2.68 -2.68
CA ILE A 137 -27.31 -1.48 -3.53
C ILE A 137 -28.69 -1.25 -4.18
N ASN A 138 -29.31 -2.28 -4.75
CA ASN A 138 -30.62 -2.16 -5.39
C ASN A 138 -31.71 -1.69 -4.40
N GLN A 139 -31.73 -2.24 -3.18
CA GLN A 139 -32.67 -1.79 -2.14
C GLN A 139 -32.44 -0.32 -1.72
N LEU A 140 -31.19 0.14 -1.73
CA LEU A 140 -30.86 1.53 -1.39
C LEU A 140 -31.18 2.50 -2.53
N LEU A 141 -31.05 2.05 -3.79
CA LEU A 141 -31.43 2.84 -4.97
C LEU A 141 -32.93 3.15 -5.01
N GLU A 142 -33.79 2.28 -4.47
CA GLU A 142 -35.22 2.58 -4.32
C GLU A 142 -35.49 3.86 -3.49
N LYS A 143 -34.55 4.21 -2.60
CA LYS A 143 -34.62 5.39 -1.72
C LYS A 143 -33.79 6.57 -2.23
N LEU A 144 -33.16 6.45 -3.40
CA LEU A 144 -32.29 7.45 -4.01
C LEU A 144 -32.76 7.74 -5.45
N PRO A 145 -33.87 8.46 -5.62
CA PRO A 145 -34.44 8.71 -6.94
C PRO A 145 -33.46 9.47 -7.85
N GLY A 146 -33.29 8.97 -9.07
CA GLY A 146 -32.38 9.52 -10.09
C GLY A 146 -30.93 9.09 -9.95
N TRP A 147 -30.54 8.40 -8.88
CA TRP A 147 -29.24 7.75 -8.77
C TRP A 147 -29.27 6.39 -9.48
N ASN A 148 -28.16 6.06 -10.16
CA ASN A 148 -27.99 4.79 -10.85
C ASN A 148 -26.67 4.14 -10.44
N TYR A 149 -26.64 2.80 -10.39
CA TYR A 149 -25.40 2.06 -10.20
C TYR A 149 -24.78 1.70 -11.55
N LEU A 150 -23.61 2.27 -11.85
CA LEU A 150 -22.92 2.12 -13.13
C LEU A 150 -21.41 1.95 -12.91
N ALA A 151 -20.86 0.88 -13.50
CA ALA A 151 -19.42 0.57 -13.45
C ALA A 151 -18.83 0.65 -12.03
N ARG A 152 -19.52 0.05 -11.04
CA ARG A 152 -19.12 0.02 -9.61
C ARG A 152 -19.18 1.34 -8.85
N GLY A 153 -19.88 2.35 -9.38
CA GLY A 153 -20.16 3.61 -8.70
C GLY A 153 -21.63 3.98 -8.73
N LEU A 154 -22.03 4.91 -7.86
CA LEU A 154 -23.32 5.58 -7.94
C LEU A 154 -23.16 6.85 -8.78
N GLU A 155 -24.07 7.08 -9.73
CA GLU A 155 -24.07 8.25 -10.59
C GLU A 155 -25.43 8.94 -10.62
N LYS A 156 -25.43 10.27 -10.60
CA LYS A 156 -26.61 11.11 -10.85
C LYS A 156 -26.21 12.39 -11.55
N THR A 157 -27.07 12.85 -12.46
CA THR A 157 -26.90 14.14 -13.15
C THR A 157 -27.98 15.10 -12.68
N TYR A 158 -27.54 16.26 -12.20
CA TYR A 158 -28.39 17.39 -11.80
C TYR A 158 -28.37 18.43 -12.93
N ALA A 159 -29.52 19.00 -13.26
CA ALA A 159 -29.65 20.06 -14.26
C ALA A 159 -30.14 21.34 -13.57
N PHE A 160 -29.57 22.48 -13.96
CA PHE A 160 -29.87 23.79 -13.40
C PHE A 160 -30.27 24.78 -14.49
N ASP A 161 -30.91 25.88 -14.13
CA ASP A 161 -31.38 26.86 -15.12
C ASP A 161 -30.21 27.61 -15.76
N ASN A 162 -29.10 27.76 -15.02
CA ASN A 162 -27.89 28.41 -15.50
C ASN A 162 -26.62 27.83 -14.87
N ARG A 163 -25.47 28.20 -15.44
CA ARG A 163 -24.16 27.73 -14.97
C ARG A 163 -23.78 28.26 -13.59
N GLU A 164 -24.28 29.43 -13.19
CA GLU A 164 -23.97 30.01 -11.88
C GLU A 164 -24.57 29.16 -10.76
N GLU A 165 -25.82 28.72 -10.91
CA GLU A 165 -26.48 27.78 -10.00
C GLU A 165 -25.76 26.44 -9.93
N ALA A 166 -25.36 25.90 -11.08
CA ALA A 166 -24.58 24.68 -11.15
C ALA A 166 -23.25 24.80 -10.37
N MET A 167 -22.55 25.93 -10.47
CA MET A 167 -21.33 26.18 -9.70
C MET A 167 -21.59 26.32 -8.19
N LYS A 168 -22.69 26.97 -7.78
CA LYS A 168 -23.10 27.05 -6.37
C LYS A 168 -23.36 25.65 -5.79
N PHE A 169 -24.04 24.80 -6.55
CA PHE A 169 -24.26 23.41 -6.18
C PHE A 169 -22.95 22.63 -6.07
N VAL A 170 -22.04 22.74 -7.04
CA VAL A 170 -20.70 22.11 -6.98
C VAL A 170 -19.94 22.53 -5.73
N HIS A 171 -19.97 23.82 -5.37
CA HIS A 171 -19.32 24.32 -4.16
C HIS A 171 -19.93 23.70 -2.89
N ALA A 172 -21.26 23.63 -2.80
CA ALA A 172 -21.94 22.99 -1.68
C ALA A 172 -21.61 21.49 -1.57
N CYS A 173 -21.56 20.78 -2.71
CA CYS A 173 -21.11 19.39 -2.77
C CYS A 173 -19.66 19.24 -2.29
N GLY A 174 -18.78 20.19 -2.62
CA GLY A 174 -17.40 20.22 -2.13
C GLY A 174 -17.31 20.31 -0.60
N ILE A 175 -18.15 21.15 0.02
CA ILE A 175 -18.22 21.27 1.49
C ILE A 175 -18.67 19.95 2.13
N VAL A 176 -19.68 19.29 1.55
CA VAL A 176 -20.16 17.99 2.03
C VAL A 176 -19.08 16.91 1.85
N ALA A 177 -18.40 16.86 0.70
CA ALA A 177 -17.33 15.90 0.45
C ALA A 177 -16.17 16.03 1.48
N GLU A 178 -15.77 17.27 1.80
CA GLU A 178 -14.77 17.56 2.84
C GLU A 178 -15.24 17.11 4.24
N LYS A 179 -16.51 17.38 4.60
CA LYS A 179 -17.09 16.95 5.87
C LYS A 179 -17.06 15.43 6.03
N PHE A 180 -17.32 14.70 4.95
CA PHE A 180 -17.27 13.23 4.94
C PHE A 180 -15.85 12.66 4.77
N LYS A 181 -14.86 13.51 4.47
CA LYS A 181 -13.49 13.11 4.11
C LYS A 181 -13.46 12.01 3.04
N HIS A 182 -14.36 12.14 2.06
CA HIS A 182 -14.57 11.13 1.03
C HIS A 182 -14.65 11.82 -0.34
N PRO A 183 -13.77 11.47 -1.29
CA PRO A 183 -13.69 12.18 -2.56
C PRO A 183 -14.90 11.88 -3.44
N THR A 184 -15.41 12.91 -4.10
CA THR A 184 -16.48 12.82 -5.10
C THR A 184 -15.92 13.20 -6.46
N ALA A 185 -16.24 12.44 -7.49
CA ALA A 185 -15.99 12.86 -8.86
C ALA A 185 -17.15 13.76 -9.32
N VAL A 186 -16.81 14.98 -9.73
CA VAL A 186 -17.76 15.99 -10.20
C VAL A 186 -17.40 16.33 -11.64
N ASP A 187 -18.39 16.26 -12.53
CA ASP A 187 -18.27 16.71 -13.91
C ASP A 187 -19.33 17.80 -14.17
N LEU A 188 -18.87 19.01 -14.48
CA LEU A 188 -19.72 20.18 -14.73
C LEU A 188 -19.71 20.48 -16.24
N HIS A 189 -20.80 20.15 -16.91
CA HIS A 189 -20.99 20.40 -18.34
C HIS A 189 -22.12 21.42 -18.54
N GLU A 190 -21.79 22.60 -19.06
CA GLU A 190 -22.71 23.74 -19.23
C GLU A 190 -23.42 24.13 -17.92
N ASN A 191 -24.71 23.81 -17.79
CA ASN A 191 -25.59 24.00 -16.63
C ASN A 191 -25.97 22.67 -15.95
N SER A 192 -25.28 21.58 -16.26
CA SER A 192 -25.51 20.25 -15.68
C SER A 192 -24.29 19.77 -14.88
N VAL A 193 -24.56 19.09 -13.76
CA VAL A 193 -23.54 18.55 -12.85
C VAL A 193 -23.78 17.05 -12.71
N LYS A 194 -22.84 16.25 -13.22
CA LYS A 194 -22.81 14.81 -12.99
C LYS A 194 -21.93 14.53 -11.78
N LEU A 195 -22.51 13.87 -10.78
CA LEU A 195 -21.80 13.36 -9.60
C LEU A 195 -21.61 11.86 -9.73
N ARG A 196 -20.39 11.40 -9.39
CA ARG A 196 -20.06 9.98 -9.28
C ARG A 196 -19.42 9.68 -7.93
N LEU A 197 -19.98 8.71 -7.22
CA LEU A 197 -19.58 8.28 -5.89
C LEU A 197 -19.05 6.84 -5.92
N THR A 198 -17.83 6.64 -5.44
CA THR A 198 -17.19 5.33 -5.35
C THR A 198 -16.11 5.37 -4.28
N THR A 199 -16.04 4.34 -3.43
CA THR A 199 -14.93 4.16 -2.51
C THR A 199 -13.72 3.56 -3.24
N LEU A 200 -12.74 4.42 -3.58
CA LEU A 200 -11.55 4.07 -4.37
C LEU A 200 -10.72 2.93 -3.76
N ASP A 201 -10.52 2.95 -2.44
CA ASP A 201 -9.75 1.94 -1.71
C ASP A 201 -10.35 0.53 -1.89
N GLU A 202 -11.66 0.44 -2.08
CA GLU A 202 -12.39 -0.82 -2.20
C GLU A 202 -12.87 -1.14 -3.62
N ASN A 203 -12.76 -0.17 -4.52
CA ASN A 203 -13.23 -0.22 -5.90
C ASN A 203 -14.70 -0.68 -6.00
N SER A 204 -15.52 -0.24 -5.04
CA SER A 204 -16.95 -0.57 -4.91
C SER A 204 -17.71 0.52 -4.17
N VAL A 205 -19.05 0.48 -4.27
CA VAL A 205 -19.96 1.31 -3.47
C VAL A 205 -20.02 0.79 -2.05
N THR A 206 -19.96 1.70 -1.09
CA THR A 206 -20.04 1.43 0.35
C THR A 206 -21.15 2.26 0.98
N GLU A 207 -21.45 2.03 2.27
CA GLU A 207 -22.44 2.82 3.00
C GLU A 207 -22.12 4.33 3.01
N LYS A 208 -20.84 4.71 2.94
CA LYS A 208 -20.43 6.12 2.88
C LYS A 208 -20.86 6.79 1.58
N ASP A 209 -20.73 6.08 0.46
CA ASP A 209 -21.19 6.57 -0.84
C ASP A 209 -22.70 6.84 -0.82
N VAL A 210 -23.47 5.96 -0.18
CA VAL A 210 -24.93 6.08 -0.05
C VAL A 210 -25.33 7.24 0.87
N GLN A 211 -24.66 7.39 2.01
CA GLN A 211 -24.92 8.52 2.92
C GLN A 211 -24.60 9.86 2.25
N MET A 212 -23.51 9.92 1.49
CA MET A 212 -23.15 11.13 0.74
C MET A 212 -24.16 11.45 -0.36
N ALA A 213 -24.66 10.44 -1.07
CA ALA A 213 -25.74 10.62 -2.06
C ALA A 213 -26.99 11.26 -1.43
N HIS A 214 -27.37 10.83 -0.22
CA HIS A 214 -28.48 11.43 0.52
C HIS A 214 -28.23 12.88 0.93
N GLU A 215 -26.99 13.25 1.28
CA GLU A 215 -26.68 14.63 1.64
C GLU A 215 -26.67 15.54 0.42
N PHE A 216 -26.23 15.06 -0.74
CA PHE A 216 -26.30 15.82 -2.00
C PHE A 216 -27.74 16.08 -2.45
N ASP A 217 -28.65 15.12 -2.25
CA ASP A 217 -30.08 15.31 -2.56
C ASP A 217 -30.79 16.31 -1.64
N LYS A 218 -30.15 16.78 -0.56
CA LYS A 218 -30.69 17.83 0.34
C LYS A 218 -30.21 19.24 0.00
N ILE A 219 -29.22 19.37 -0.89
CA ILE A 219 -28.69 20.66 -1.36
C ILE A 219 -29.63 21.22 -2.43
#